data_AF-A0A941NGV1-F1
#
_entry.id   AF-A0A941NGV1-F1
#
_cell.length_a   1.000
_cell.length_b   1.000
_cell.length_c   1.000
_cell.angle_alpha   90.00
_cell.angle_beta   90.00
_cell.angle_gamma   90.00
#
_symmetry.space_group_name_H-M   'P 1'
#
loop_
_entity.id
_entity.type
_entity.pdbx_description
1 polymer ?
#
loop_
_entity_poly.entity_id
_entity_poly.type
_entity_poly.pdbx_seq_one_letter_code
_entity_poly.pdbx_strand_id
1 'polypeptide(L)'
;MSGFEYEAIFIGIVVGLSLQNILSSIHKLVEAGRRVRWHWMAPAIAVEASVLTLANFWFMWLYNRAGAQHQQMTFLTFLEVALAFGLLFLLCAATLPDEVPEQGIDLEAYYYANRHRIWGFSAGFYFLGVCLSVQQAISDPANTPV
;
A
#
# COMPACT_ATOMS: atom_id res chain seq x y z
N MET A 1 -14.68 17.34 15.10
CA MET A 1 -13.71 16.68 14.21
C MET A 1 -14.30 16.66 12.82
N SER A 2 -13.53 17.05 11.81
CA SER A 2 -13.99 16.99 10.40
C SER A 2 -13.95 15.55 9.89
N GLY A 3 -14.70 15.23 8.83
CA GLY A 3 -14.66 13.89 8.22
C GLY A 3 -13.26 13.48 7.75
N PHE A 4 -12.46 14.45 7.31
CA PHE A 4 -11.06 14.27 6.92
C PHE A 4 -10.16 13.83 8.09
N GLU A 5 -10.34 14.38 9.29
CA GLU A 5 -9.52 14.00 10.45
C GLU A 5 -9.70 12.53 10.82
N TYR A 6 -10.94 12.03 10.74
CA TYR A 6 -11.24 10.61 10.96
C TYR A 6 -10.56 9.71 9.92
N GLU A 7 -10.63 10.08 8.64
CA GLU A 7 -9.99 9.35 7.56
C GLU A 7 -8.47 9.32 7.71
N ALA A 8 -7.85 10.48 7.98
CA ALA A 8 -6.40 10.57 8.16
C ALA A 8 -5.92 9.73 9.36
N ILE A 9 -6.69 9.69 10.45
CA ILE A 9 -6.40 8.81 11.59
C ILE A 9 -6.52 7.34 11.18
N PHE A 10 -7.61 6.96 10.51
CA PHE A 10 -7.83 5.58 10.06
C PHE A 10 -6.72 5.11 9.13
N ILE A 11 -6.38 5.90 8.11
CA ILE A 11 -5.31 5.60 7.17
C ILE A 11 -3.96 5.56 7.87
N GLY A 12 -3.69 6.48 8.80
CA GLY A 12 -2.49 6.47 9.61
C GLY A 12 -2.30 5.15 10.38
N ILE A 13 -3.39 4.59 10.91
CA ILE A 13 -3.38 3.26 11.55
C ILE A 13 -3.02 2.16 10.55
N VAL A 14 -3.62 2.17 9.36
CA VAL A 14 -3.34 1.16 8.30
C VAL A 14 -1.89 1.26 7.81
N VAL A 15 -1.36 2.47 7.64
CA VAL A 15 0.04 2.72 7.27
C VAL A 15 0.98 2.20 8.35
N GLY A 16 0.68 2.47 9.63
CA GLY A 16 1.44 1.95 10.77
C GLY A 16 1.45 0.42 10.80
N LEU A 17 0.30 -0.21 10.55
CA LEU A 17 0.17 -1.67 10.50
C LEU A 17 0.98 -2.28 9.35
N SER A 18 0.98 -1.63 8.18
CA SER A 18 1.76 -2.05 7.01
C SER A 18 3.25 -2.03 7.30
N LEU A 19 3.71 -0.97 7.95
CA LEU A 19 5.11 -0.84 8.35
C LEU A 19 5.47 -1.88 9.41
N GLN A 20 4.64 -2.05 10.44
CA GLN A 20 4.82 -3.07 11.48
C GLN A 20 4.91 -4.48 10.88
N ASN A 21 4.11 -4.79 9.86
CA ASN A 21 4.14 -6.08 9.20
C ASN A 21 5.51 -6.35 8.60
N ILE A 22 6.05 -5.40 7.82
CA ILE A 22 7.36 -5.54 7.19
C ILE A 22 8.47 -5.65 8.23
N LEU A 23 8.45 -4.83 9.29
CA LEU A 23 9.44 -4.95 10.37
C LEU A 23 9.37 -6.31 11.06
N SER A 24 8.16 -6.84 11.26
CA SER A 24 7.94 -8.15 11.90
C SER A 24 8.47 -9.29 11.02
N SER A 25 8.21 -9.25 9.71
CA SER A 25 8.73 -10.25 8.78
C SER A 25 10.26 -10.15 8.65
N ILE A 26 10.83 -8.93 8.66
CA ILE A 26 12.30 -8.74 8.69
C ILE A 26 12.90 -9.33 9.97
N HIS A 27 12.31 -9.07 11.14
CA HIS A 27 12.79 -9.61 12.41
C HIS A 27 12.86 -11.14 12.37
N LYS A 28 11.81 -11.81 11.85
CA LYS A 28 11.79 -13.27 11.68
C LYS A 28 12.86 -13.77 10.70
N LEU A 29 13.12 -13.06 9.60
CA LEU A 29 14.18 -13.41 8.65
C LEU A 29 15.58 -13.26 9.27
N VAL A 30 15.79 -12.22 10.07
CA VAL A 30 17.04 -12.00 10.81
C VAL A 30 17.25 -13.10 11.85
N GLU A 31 16.20 -13.47 12.59
CA GLU A 31 16.23 -14.56 13.58
C GLU A 31 16.52 -15.92 12.92
N ALA A 32 15.93 -16.19 11.75
CA ALA A 32 16.19 -17.40 10.98
C ALA A 32 17.62 -17.47 10.43
N GLY A 33 18.30 -16.32 10.26
CA GLY A 33 19.73 -16.20 9.96
C GLY A 33 20.20 -17.13 8.83
N ARG A 34 21.01 -18.13 9.19
CA ARG A 34 21.66 -19.07 8.25
C ARG A 34 20.70 -19.98 7.48
N ARG A 35 19.42 -20.04 7.86
CA ARG A 35 18.37 -20.83 7.18
C ARG A 35 17.73 -20.07 6.01
N VAL A 36 18.03 -18.77 5.87
CA VAL A 36 17.48 -17.90 4.82
C VAL A 36 18.51 -17.71 3.72
N ARG A 37 18.16 -18.06 2.49
CA ARG A 37 18.95 -17.67 1.32
C ARG A 37 18.52 -16.26 0.92
N TRP A 38 19.34 -15.29 1.30
CA TRP A 38 19.08 -13.89 1.02
C TRP A 38 19.26 -13.58 -0.46
N HIS A 39 18.15 -13.26 -1.13
CA HIS A 39 18.15 -12.70 -2.47
C HIS A 39 17.72 -11.22 -2.39
N TRP A 40 18.46 -10.32 -3.03
CA TRP A 40 18.27 -8.86 -2.93
C TRP A 40 16.88 -8.38 -3.41
N MET A 41 16.21 -9.15 -4.27
CA MET A 41 14.87 -8.82 -4.79
C MET A 41 13.80 -8.79 -3.69
N ALA A 42 13.81 -9.70 -2.73
CA ALA A 42 12.78 -9.73 -1.69
C ALA A 42 12.79 -8.48 -0.78
N PRO A 43 13.93 -8.06 -0.19
CA PRO A 43 13.98 -6.82 0.58
C PRO A 43 13.80 -5.57 -0.30
N ALA A 44 14.24 -5.59 -1.57
CA ALA A 44 14.01 -4.45 -2.47
C ALA A 44 12.50 -4.18 -2.69
N ILE A 45 11.72 -5.23 -2.95
CA ILE A 45 10.27 -5.11 -3.18
C ILE A 45 9.53 -4.75 -1.88
N ALA A 46 10.02 -5.21 -0.73
CA ALA A 46 9.47 -4.80 0.56
C ALA A 46 9.71 -3.33 0.88
N VAL A 47 10.92 -2.84 0.58
CA VAL A 47 11.26 -1.43 0.70
C VAL A 47 10.41 -0.60 -0.27
N GLU A 48 10.26 -1.05 -1.51
CA GLU A 48 9.36 -0.42 -2.49
C GLU A 48 7.93 -0.31 -1.96
N ALA A 49 7.34 -1.41 -1.46
CA ALA A 49 5.98 -1.42 -0.93
C ALA A 49 5.83 -0.50 0.31
N SER A 50 6.84 -0.47 1.19
CA SER A 50 6.87 0.44 2.34
C SER A 50 6.90 1.90 1.91
N VAL A 51 7.78 2.22 0.95
CA VAL A 51 7.95 3.58 0.43
C VAL A 51 6.69 4.02 -0.30
N LEU A 52 6.06 3.15 -1.09
CA LEU A 52 4.78 3.44 -1.75
C LEU A 52 3.68 3.75 -0.74
N THR A 53 3.57 2.95 0.33
CA THR A 53 2.57 3.16 1.39
C THR A 53 2.76 4.51 2.08
N LEU A 54 4.00 4.84 2.44
CA LEU A 54 4.33 6.10 3.13
C LEU A 54 4.21 7.31 2.20
N ALA A 55 4.66 7.18 0.95
CA ALA A 55 4.54 8.22 -0.07
C ALA A 55 3.07 8.53 -0.36
N ASN A 56 2.23 7.50 -0.54
CA ASN A 56 0.80 7.70 -0.81
C ASN A 56 0.09 8.40 0.35
N PHE A 57 0.41 8.04 1.59
CA PHE A 57 -0.08 8.76 2.77
C PHE A 57 0.33 10.23 2.76
N TRP A 58 1.60 10.52 2.45
CA TRP A 58 2.08 11.90 2.42
C TRP A 58 1.49 12.71 1.28
N PHE A 59 1.33 12.11 0.10
CA PHE A 59 0.64 12.72 -1.04
C PHE A 59 -0.80 13.08 -0.70
N MET A 60 -1.54 12.14 -0.10
CA MET A 60 -2.91 12.39 0.37
C MET A 60 -2.93 13.56 1.36
N TRP A 61 -2.03 13.56 2.34
CA TRP A 61 -1.95 14.63 3.35
C TRP A 61 -1.64 16.00 2.72
N LEU A 62 -0.66 16.06 1.82
CA LEU A 62 -0.25 17.30 1.14
C LEU A 62 -1.35 17.83 0.23
N TYR A 63 -2.02 16.96 -0.53
CA TYR A 63 -3.11 17.31 -1.43
C TYR A 63 -4.29 17.93 -0.65
N ASN A 64 -4.66 17.33 0.49
CA ASN A 64 -5.70 17.87 1.35
C ASN A 64 -5.29 19.19 2.01
N ARG A 65 -4.03 19.32 2.47
CA ARG A 65 -3.52 20.55 3.09
C ARG A 65 -3.42 21.72 2.11
N ALA A 66 -3.15 21.44 0.83
CA ALA A 66 -3.07 22.46 -0.23
C ALA A 66 -4.42 23.09 -0.59
N GLY A 67 -5.52 22.70 0.08
CA GLY A 67 -6.85 23.24 -0.16
C GLY A 67 -7.47 22.81 -1.50
N ALA A 68 -6.87 21.81 -2.15
CA ALA A 68 -7.18 21.43 -3.53
C ALA A 68 -8.60 20.87 -3.72
N GLN A 69 -9.29 20.44 -2.66
CA GLN A 69 -10.71 20.14 -2.76
C GLN A 69 -11.33 19.97 -1.36
N HIS A 70 -12.21 20.90 -0.97
CA HIS A 70 -13.29 20.59 -0.02
C HIS A 70 -14.36 19.79 -0.76
N GLN A 71 -13.97 18.70 -1.44
CA GLN A 71 -14.92 17.80 -2.08
C GLN A 71 -15.77 17.23 -0.95
N GLN A 72 -17.11 17.28 -1.09
CA GLN A 72 -18.00 16.69 -0.10
C GLN A 72 -17.64 15.22 0.04
N MET A 73 -16.99 14.90 1.16
CA MET A 73 -16.50 13.57 1.47
C MET A 73 -17.70 12.63 1.53
N THR A 74 -17.87 11.89 0.44
CA THR A 74 -18.92 10.90 0.30
C THR A 74 -18.38 9.58 0.83
N PHE A 75 -19.24 8.79 1.47
CA PHE A 75 -18.87 7.48 2.01
C PHE A 75 -18.17 6.57 0.97
N LEU A 76 -18.52 6.70 -0.32
CA LEU A 76 -17.89 5.98 -1.42
C LEU A 76 -16.39 6.32 -1.58
N THR A 77 -16.03 7.60 -1.59
CA THR A 77 -14.64 8.04 -1.77
C THR A 77 -13.77 7.56 -0.62
N PHE A 78 -14.29 7.63 0.62
CA PHE A 78 -13.61 7.06 1.78
C PHE A 78 -13.38 5.56 1.64
N LEU A 79 -14.40 4.81 1.20
CA LEU A 79 -14.30 3.36 1.00
C LEU A 79 -13.25 3.01 -0.07
N GLU A 80 -13.18 3.77 -1.17
CA GLU A 80 -12.16 3.59 -2.21
C GLU A 80 -10.75 3.82 -1.68
N VAL A 81 -10.52 4.90 -0.94
CA VAL A 81 -9.21 5.19 -0.34
C VAL A 81 -8.83 4.13 0.69
N ALA A 82 -9.76 3.74 1.56
CA ALA A 82 -9.56 2.67 2.53
C ALA A 82 -9.19 1.33 1.85
N LEU A 83 -9.87 0.98 0.75
CA LEU A 83 -9.55 -0.19 -0.05
C LEU A 83 -8.16 -0.09 -0.69
N ALA A 84 -7.78 1.08 -1.21
CA ALA A 84 -6.45 1.30 -1.80
C ALA A 84 -5.33 1.09 -0.76
N PHE A 85 -5.47 1.64 0.45
CA PHE A 85 -4.51 1.41 1.54
C PHE A 85 -4.56 -0.04 2.05
N GLY A 86 -5.72 -0.68 2.07
CA GLY A 86 -5.84 -2.11 2.37
C GLY A 86 -5.10 -2.99 1.36
N LEU A 87 -5.16 -2.65 0.07
CA LEU A 87 -4.38 -3.35 -0.98
C LEU A 87 -2.88 -3.11 -0.81
N LEU A 88 -2.45 -1.91 -0.44
CA LEU A 88 -1.05 -1.63 -0.12
C LEU A 88 -0.57 -2.42 1.10
N PHE A 89 -1.39 -2.54 2.14
CA PHE A 89 -1.11 -3.42 3.28
C PHE A 89 -0.95 -4.88 2.84
N LEU A 90 -1.87 -5.39 2.02
CA LEU A 90 -1.80 -6.76 1.49
C LEU A 90 -0.59 -6.95 0.56
N LEU A 91 -0.20 -5.93 -0.19
CA LEU A 91 1.00 -5.92 -1.00
C LEU A 91 2.23 -6.07 -0.09
N CYS A 92 2.35 -5.23 0.96
CA CYS A 92 3.39 -5.33 1.98
C CYS A 92 3.45 -6.73 2.60
N ALA A 93 2.32 -7.30 2.98
CA ALA A 93 2.23 -8.66 3.52
C ALA A 93 2.63 -9.74 2.50
N ALA A 94 2.36 -9.53 1.21
CA ALA A 94 2.73 -10.48 0.16
C ALA A 94 4.23 -10.45 -0.20
N THR A 95 4.94 -9.35 0.12
CA THR A 95 6.35 -9.16 -0.25
C THR A 95 7.31 -10.07 0.51
N LEU A 96 7.05 -10.32 1.80
CA LEU A 96 7.87 -11.18 2.65
C LEU A 96 7.11 -12.42 3.12
N PRO A 97 7.80 -13.53 3.39
CA PRO A 97 7.20 -14.67 4.09
C PRO A 97 6.97 -14.32 5.56
N ASP A 98 5.77 -14.61 6.07
CA ASP A 98 5.41 -14.42 7.48
C ASP A 98 5.89 -15.56 8.37
N GLU A 99 6.22 -16.71 7.81
CA GLU A 99 6.75 -17.87 8.52
C GLU A 99 7.99 -18.41 7.78
N VAL A 100 9.05 -18.70 8.54
CA VAL A 100 10.25 -19.33 8.02
C VAL A 100 10.20 -20.83 8.37
N PRO A 101 10.04 -21.73 7.39
CA PRO A 101 10.02 -23.16 7.63
C PRO A 101 11.34 -23.66 8.24
N GLU A 102 11.27 -24.76 8.99
CA GLU A 102 12.47 -25.34 9.58
C GLU A 102 13.51 -25.82 8.56
N GLN A 103 13.06 -26.12 7.36
CA GLN A 103 13.84 -26.62 6.24
C GLN A 103 14.69 -25.51 5.58
N GLY A 104 14.49 -24.25 6.00
CA GLY A 104 15.05 -23.06 5.37
C GLY A 104 14.15 -22.52 4.25
N ILE A 105 14.34 -21.26 3.90
CA ILE A 105 13.55 -20.57 2.86
C ILE A 105 14.47 -19.90 1.85
N ASP A 106 14.15 -20.09 0.58
CA ASP A 106 14.76 -19.35 -0.52
C ASP A 106 13.84 -18.20 -0.92
N LEU A 107 14.29 -16.97 -0.66
CA LEU A 107 13.51 -15.76 -0.93
C LEU A 107 13.26 -15.55 -2.43
N GLU A 108 14.16 -16.02 -3.29
CA GLU A 108 13.99 -15.92 -4.74
C GLU A 108 12.85 -16.83 -5.21
N ALA A 109 12.87 -18.09 -4.78
CA ALA A 109 11.81 -19.06 -5.10
C ALA A 109 10.46 -18.61 -4.53
N TYR A 110 10.46 -18.05 -3.31
CA TYR A 110 9.26 -17.47 -2.69
C TYR A 110 8.69 -16.34 -3.55
N TYR A 111 9.53 -15.39 -3.98
CA TYR A 111 9.10 -14.30 -4.84
C TYR A 111 8.48 -14.81 -6.15
N TYR A 112 9.14 -15.74 -6.84
CA TYR A 112 8.63 -16.26 -8.12
C TYR A 112 7.31 -17.02 -7.96
N ALA A 113 7.11 -17.73 -6.85
CA ALA A 113 5.84 -18.39 -6.54
C ALA A 113 4.74 -17.38 -6.23
N ASN A 114 5.06 -16.34 -5.45
CA ASN A 114 4.10 -15.36 -4.95
C ASN A 114 3.89 -14.15 -5.90
N ARG A 115 4.63 -14.09 -7.03
CA ARG A 115 4.59 -12.97 -7.99
C ARG A 115 3.17 -12.61 -8.42
N HIS A 116 2.30 -13.60 -8.63
CA HIS A 116 0.93 -13.38 -9.07
C HIS A 116 0.11 -12.58 -8.04
N ARG A 117 0.37 -12.75 -6.75
CA ARG A 117 -0.28 -11.99 -5.67
C ARG A 117 0.26 -10.58 -5.59
N ILE A 118 1.59 -10.43 -5.67
CA ILE A 118 2.26 -9.13 -5.65
C ILE A 118 1.78 -8.26 -6.82
N TRP A 119 1.84 -8.79 -8.04
CA TRP A 119 1.38 -8.09 -9.24
C TRP A 119 -0.14 -7.92 -9.27
N GLY A 120 -0.91 -8.86 -8.71
CA GLY A 120 -2.37 -8.73 -8.58
C GLY A 120 -2.79 -7.59 -7.65
N PHE A 121 -2.19 -7.49 -6.46
CA PHE A 121 -2.47 -6.40 -5.53
C PHE A 121 -1.97 -5.04 -6.05
N SER A 122 -0.80 -5.02 -6.67
CA SER A 122 -0.26 -3.82 -7.33
C SER A 122 -1.17 -3.34 -8.46
N ALA A 123 -1.61 -4.25 -9.34
CA ALA A 123 -2.55 -3.92 -10.42
C ALA A 123 -3.88 -3.41 -9.88
N GLY A 124 -4.43 -4.03 -8.82
CA GLY A 124 -5.65 -3.57 -8.16
C GLY A 124 -5.51 -2.15 -7.58
N PHE A 125 -4.37 -1.86 -6.94
CA PHE A 125 -4.06 -0.54 -6.40
C PHE A 125 -3.98 0.52 -7.50
N TYR A 126 -3.21 0.26 -8.57
CA TYR A 126 -3.10 1.20 -9.69
C TYR A 126 -4.43 1.40 -10.43
N PHE A 127 -5.22 0.32 -10.57
CA PHE A 127 -6.54 0.41 -11.18
C PHE A 127 -7.48 1.33 -10.38
N LEU A 128 -7.51 1.19 -9.05
CA LEU A 128 -8.25 2.11 -8.16
C LEU A 128 -7.74 3.54 -8.28
N GLY A 129 -6.42 3.74 -8.30
CA GLY A 129 -5.81 5.06 -8.49
C GLY A 129 -6.25 5.74 -9.79
N VAL A 130 -6.22 5.01 -10.90
CA VAL A 130 -6.69 5.51 -12.20
C VAL A 130 -8.19 5.81 -12.15
N CYS A 131 -8.99 4.96 -11.52
CA CYS A 131 -10.43 5.18 -11.39
C CYS A 131 -10.73 6.49 -10.64
N LEU A 132 -10.03 6.75 -9.53
CA LEU A 132 -10.11 8.00 -8.78
C LEU A 132 -9.70 9.21 -9.64
N SER A 133 -8.60 9.12 -10.38
CA SER A 133 -8.16 10.20 -11.27
C SER A 133 -9.16 10.48 -12.39
N VAL A 134 -9.80 9.45 -12.95
CA VAL A 134 -10.85 9.61 -13.96
C VAL A 134 -12.10 10.25 -13.36
N GLN A 135 -12.51 9.85 -12.16
CA GLN A 135 -13.64 10.47 -11.46
C GLN A 135 -13.39 11.97 -11.20
N GLN A 136 -12.18 12.33 -10.77
CA GLN A 136 -11.79 13.73 -10.59
C GLN A 136 -11.81 14.51 -11.91
N ALA A 137 -11.28 13.94 -12.99
CA ALA A 137 -11.25 14.57 -14.31
C ALA A 137 -12.67 14.79 -14.90
N ILE A 138 -13.61 13.89 -14.62
CA ILE A 138 -15.02 14.04 -15.03
C ILE A 138 -15.74 15.09 -14.17
N SER A 139 -15.38 15.19 -12.89
CA SER A 139 -16.03 16.09 -11.93
C SER A 139 -15.53 17.54 -12.02
N ASP A 140 -14.45 17.81 -12.74
CA ASP A 140 -13.89 19.15 -12.91
C ASP A 140 -14.70 19.97 -13.94
N PRO A 141 -15.41 21.05 -13.52
CA PRO A 141 -16.27 21.83 -14.41
C PRO A 141 -15.51 22.56 -15.53
N ALA A 142 -14.17 22.67 -15.45
CA ALA A 142 -13.34 23.27 -16.48
C ALA A 142 -13.28 22.47 -17.81
N ASN A 143 -13.78 21.23 -17.83
CA ASN A 143 -13.76 20.36 -19.00
C ASN A 143 -15.14 20.14 -19.65
N THR A 144 -16.11 21.02 -19.37
CA THR A 144 -17.38 21.05 -20.10
C THR A 144 -17.16 21.78 -21.44
N PRO A 145 -17.23 21.09 -22.60
CA PRO A 145 -17.25 21.80 -23.87
C PRO A 145 -18.58 22.55 -23.96
N VAL A 146 -18.50 23.87 -23.93
CA VAL A 146 -19.60 24.78 -24.29
C VAL A 146 -19.78 24.77 -25.81
#